data_AF-A0A849VT44-F1
#
_entry.id   AF-A0A849VT44-F1
#
_cell.length_a   1.000
_cell.length_b   1.000
_cell.length_c   1.000
_cell.angle_alpha   90.00
_cell.angle_beta   90.00
_cell.angle_gamma   90.00
#
_symmetry.space_group_name_H-M   'P 1'
#
loop_
_entity.id
_entity.type
_entity.pdbx_description
1 polymer ?
#
loop_
_entity_poly.entity_id
_entity_poly.type
_entity_poly.pdbx_seq_one_letter_code
_entity_poly.pdbx_strand_id
1 'polypeptide(L)'
;MTDAQVTVALVHWIASITGKTVIQSYQGGDDPALPYIMVNPTGVAEVRKWAQEDVYTDTGVPNGEGKTKILATPVIEVEFRFSVHSYGPSPTDVLRPIRTAFHLTQMNEPLMPGLIPHEISQIRDVPDWINNRWEPRAQMDVFLRGLVKDGFVIDTIEEYSFEFIRG
;
A
#
# COMPACT_ATOMS: atom_id res chain seq x y z
N MET A 1 -3.84 7.97 4.17
CA MET A 1 -4.07 7.22 2.93
C MET A 1 -4.38 5.80 3.33
N THR A 2 -5.44 5.18 2.82
CA THR A 2 -5.83 3.82 3.21
C THR A 2 -5.26 2.78 2.25
N ASP A 3 -5.05 1.55 2.73
CA ASP A 3 -4.57 0.42 1.91
C ASP A 3 -5.43 0.18 0.66
N ALA A 4 -6.74 0.38 0.78
CA ALA A 4 -7.67 0.30 -0.34
C ALA A 4 -7.39 1.36 -1.41
N GLN A 5 -7.12 2.61 -1.01
CA GLN A 5 -6.77 3.69 -1.93
C GLN A 5 -5.45 3.39 -2.67
N VAL A 6 -4.45 2.85 -1.95
CA VAL A 6 -3.16 2.46 -2.55
C VAL A 6 -3.36 1.35 -3.57
N THR A 7 -4.17 0.33 -3.21
CA THR A 7 -4.43 -0.80 -4.09
C THR A 7 -5.14 -0.36 -5.37
N VAL A 8 -6.17 0.50 -5.26
CA VAL A 8 -6.87 1.07 -6.42
C VAL A 8 -5.94 1.88 -7.31
N ALA A 9 -5.06 2.71 -6.72
CA ALA A 9 -4.08 3.48 -7.48
C ALA A 9 -3.12 2.58 -8.26
N LEU A 10 -2.61 1.51 -7.64
CA LEU A 10 -1.75 0.54 -8.31
C LEU A 10 -2.48 -0.22 -9.42
N VAL A 11 -3.72 -0.64 -9.19
CA VAL A 11 -4.56 -1.32 -10.20
C VAL A 11 -4.74 -0.43 -11.43
N HIS A 12 -5.11 0.85 -11.23
CA HIS A 12 -5.30 1.80 -12.33
C HIS A 12 -3.99 2.08 -13.09
N TRP A 13 -2.87 2.19 -12.37
CA TRP A 13 -1.56 2.38 -12.96
C TRP A 13 -1.13 1.18 -13.82
N ILE A 14 -1.31 -0.05 -13.33
CA ILE A 14 -1.01 -1.26 -14.11
C ILE A 14 -1.92 -1.36 -15.34
N ALA A 15 -3.20 -1.01 -15.19
CA ALA A 15 -4.17 -1.03 -16.29
C ALA A 15 -3.78 -0.05 -17.40
N SER A 16 -3.32 1.16 -17.05
CA SER A 16 -2.90 2.17 -18.03
C SER A 16 -1.63 1.76 -18.80
N ILE A 17 -0.71 1.03 -18.16
CA ILE A 17 0.52 0.56 -18.80
C ILE A 17 0.26 -0.63 -19.73
N THR A 18 -0.55 -1.58 -19.28
CA THR A 18 -0.69 -2.88 -19.97
C THR A 18 -1.87 -2.90 -20.93
N GLY A 19 -2.85 -2.01 -20.76
CA GLY A 19 -4.12 -2.05 -21.47
C GLY A 19 -4.92 -3.32 -21.21
N LYS A 20 -4.66 -4.02 -20.10
CA LYS A 20 -5.35 -5.27 -19.71
C LYS A 20 -6.36 -5.01 -18.61
N THR A 21 -7.29 -5.95 -18.45
CA THR A 21 -8.15 -6.00 -17.26
C THR A 21 -7.28 -6.28 -16.05
N VAL A 22 -7.34 -5.39 -15.06
CA VAL A 22 -6.62 -5.52 -13.78
C VAL A 22 -7.64 -5.56 -12.66
N ILE A 23 -7.60 -6.59 -11.83
CA ILE A 23 -8.51 -6.78 -10.70
C ILE A 23 -7.74 -6.75 -9.37
N GLN A 24 -8.42 -6.33 -8.30
CA GLN A 24 -7.90 -6.41 -6.94
C GLN A 24 -8.38 -7.72 -6.30
N SER A 25 -7.43 -8.56 -5.89
CA SER A 25 -7.67 -9.85 -5.24
C SER A 25 -8.69 -10.73 -5.98
N TYR A 26 -8.95 -11.93 -5.49
CA TYR A 26 -10.09 -12.70 -5.99
C TYR A 26 -11.39 -12.07 -5.47
N GLN A 27 -12.23 -11.55 -6.36
CA GLN A 27 -13.45 -10.81 -5.97
C GLN A 27 -14.67 -11.71 -5.72
N GLY A 28 -14.55 -13.03 -5.89
CA GLY A 28 -15.70 -13.92 -5.95
C GLY A 28 -16.45 -13.76 -7.27
N GLY A 29 -16.93 -14.87 -7.84
CA GLY A 29 -17.61 -14.87 -9.15
C GLY A 29 -16.74 -15.46 -10.26
N ASP A 30 -17.14 -15.21 -11.50
CA ASP A 30 -16.45 -15.72 -12.69
C ASP A 30 -15.14 -14.96 -12.95
N ASP A 31 -14.11 -15.69 -13.37
CA ASP A 31 -12.83 -15.11 -13.76
C ASP A 31 -12.99 -14.18 -14.97
N PRO A 32 -12.23 -13.07 -15.03
CA PRO A 32 -12.21 -12.23 -16.23
C PRO A 32 -11.72 -12.99 -17.46
N ALA A 33 -12.09 -12.50 -18.65
CA ALA A 33 -11.55 -13.01 -19.90
C ALA A 33 -10.01 -12.86 -19.95
N LEU A 34 -9.33 -13.93 -20.36
CA LEU A 34 -7.87 -13.94 -20.52
C LEU A 34 -7.44 -13.01 -21.69
N PRO A 35 -6.29 -12.33 -21.60
CA PRO A 35 -5.41 -12.24 -20.42
C PRO A 35 -5.87 -11.15 -19.44
N TYR A 36 -5.71 -11.42 -18.15
CA TYR A 36 -5.96 -10.46 -17.07
C TYR A 36 -4.84 -10.47 -16.04
N ILE A 37 -4.80 -9.41 -15.23
CA ILE A 37 -3.83 -9.22 -14.16
C ILE A 37 -4.59 -9.12 -12.82
N MET A 38 -4.08 -9.76 -11.79
CA MET A 38 -4.59 -9.67 -10.43
C MET A 38 -3.55 -9.03 -9.52
N VAL A 39 -3.96 -8.07 -8.70
CA VAL A 39 -3.13 -7.38 -7.71
C VAL A 39 -3.59 -7.79 -6.33
N ASN A 40 -2.69 -8.39 -5.56
CA ASN A 40 -2.95 -8.82 -4.19
C ASN A 40 -2.11 -7.99 -3.22
N PRO A 41 -2.70 -7.25 -2.28
CA PRO A 41 -1.95 -6.67 -1.17
C PRO A 41 -1.41 -7.81 -0.29
N THR A 42 -0.10 -7.83 -0.05
CA THR A 42 0.56 -8.88 0.74
C THR A 42 0.99 -8.40 2.12
N GLY A 43 1.02 -7.09 2.35
CA GLY A 43 1.24 -6.50 3.66
C GLY A 43 1.68 -5.05 3.60
N VAL A 44 1.86 -4.49 4.79
CA VAL A 44 2.39 -3.13 5.00
C VAL A 44 3.49 -3.23 6.05
N ALA A 45 4.60 -2.54 5.83
CA ALA A 45 5.72 -2.48 6.76
C ALA A 45 6.17 -1.03 6.98
N GLU A 46 6.47 -0.67 8.22
CA GLU A 46 7.07 0.63 8.51
C GLU A 46 8.50 0.69 7.96
N VAL A 47 8.82 1.76 7.23
CA VAL A 47 10.18 1.97 6.70
C VAL A 47 11.13 2.38 7.81
N ARG A 48 10.61 3.07 8.83
CA ARG A 48 11.37 3.57 9.98
C ARG A 48 10.66 3.15 11.26
N LYS A 49 11.45 2.82 12.28
CA LYS A 49 10.95 2.42 13.61
C LYS A 49 10.18 3.52 14.35
N TRP A 50 10.42 4.79 14.00
CA TRP A 50 9.84 5.95 14.66
C TRP A 50 9.19 6.86 13.64
N ALA A 51 8.09 7.51 14.04
CA ALA A 51 7.43 8.54 13.24
C ALA A 51 8.42 9.66 12.90
N GLN A 52 8.27 10.25 11.71
CA GLN A 52 9.13 11.36 11.30
C GLN A 52 8.80 12.65 12.05
N GLU A 53 7.50 12.85 12.31
CA GLU A 53 6.93 14.03 12.95
C GLU A 53 5.58 13.65 13.56
N ASP A 54 5.26 14.22 14.72
CA ASP A 54 3.92 14.15 15.31
C ASP A 54 3.19 15.49 15.08
N VAL A 55 2.07 15.44 14.37
CA VAL A 55 1.24 16.63 14.11
C VAL A 55 0.16 16.73 15.17
N TYR A 56 0.18 17.81 15.95
CA TYR A 56 -0.82 18.06 17.00
C TYR A 56 -1.86 19.08 16.53
N THR A 57 -3.14 18.73 16.66
CA THR A 57 -4.27 19.59 16.30
C THR A 57 -5.24 19.72 17.48
N ASP A 58 -5.62 20.95 17.82
CA ASP A 58 -6.66 21.20 18.82
C ASP A 58 -8.03 20.78 18.28
N THR A 59 -8.76 19.95 19.04
CA THR A 59 -10.06 19.40 18.60
C THR A 59 -11.25 20.31 18.87
N GLY A 60 -11.08 21.38 19.65
CA GLY A 60 -12.17 22.23 20.15
C GLY A 60 -13.09 21.55 21.17
N VAL A 61 -12.85 20.27 21.51
CA VAL A 61 -13.68 19.50 22.44
C VAL A 61 -13.05 19.50 23.84
N PRO A 62 -13.75 19.99 24.87
CA PRO A 62 -13.24 19.96 26.23
C PRO A 62 -13.13 18.52 26.78
N ASN A 63 -12.10 18.28 27.58
CA ASN A 63 -11.92 17.09 28.39
C ASN A 63 -12.64 17.22 29.74
N GLY A 64 -12.49 16.21 30.62
CA GLY A 64 -13.11 16.19 31.94
C GLY A 64 -12.67 17.33 32.88
N GLU A 65 -11.62 18.07 32.51
CA GLU A 65 -11.04 19.19 33.26
C GLU A 65 -11.27 20.55 32.60
N GLY A 66 -12.02 20.59 31.49
CA GLY A 66 -12.27 21.83 30.75
C GLY A 66 -11.11 22.32 29.87
N LYS A 67 -10.04 21.54 29.69
CA LYS A 67 -8.99 21.78 28.69
C LYS A 67 -9.36 21.12 27.37
N THR A 68 -8.82 21.60 26.26
CA THR A 68 -9.13 21.01 24.96
C THR A 68 -8.36 19.73 24.69
N LYS A 69 -9.05 18.71 24.19
CA LYS A 69 -8.40 17.47 23.74
C LYS A 69 -7.52 17.75 22.51
N ILE A 70 -6.39 17.06 22.43
CA ILE A 70 -5.43 17.20 21.34
C ILE A 70 -5.50 15.96 20.45
N LEU A 71 -5.63 16.13 19.14
CA LEU A 71 -5.44 15.08 18.15
C LEU A 71 -3.96 15.03 17.77
N ALA A 72 -3.27 13.95 18.15
CA ALA A 72 -1.90 13.69 17.75
C ALA A 72 -1.88 12.74 16.54
N THR A 73 -1.24 13.14 15.45
CA THR A 73 -1.17 12.38 14.20
C THR A 73 0.29 12.11 13.85
N PRO A 74 0.82 10.91 14.15
CA PRO A 74 2.16 10.53 13.71
C PRO A 74 2.20 10.42 12.18
N VAL A 75 3.27 10.96 11.58
CA VAL A 75 3.56 10.81 10.16
C VAL A 75 4.51 9.63 9.99
N ILE A 76 3.98 8.52 9.50
CA ILE A 76 4.72 7.25 9.37
C ILE A 76 4.96 6.98 7.89
N GLU A 77 6.23 6.78 7.53
CA GLU A 77 6.62 6.28 6.22
C GLU A 77 6.44 4.77 6.19
N VAL A 78 5.61 4.28 5.29
CA VAL A 78 5.30 2.85 5.15
C VAL A 78 5.59 2.36 3.74
N GLU A 79 5.94 1.09 3.65
CA GLU A 79 6.07 0.32 2.43
C GLU A 79 4.85 -0.59 2.28
N PHE A 80 4.08 -0.37 1.23
CA PHE A 80 2.98 -1.21 0.79
C PHE A 80 3.53 -2.29 -0.15
N ARG A 81 3.19 -3.54 0.14
CA ARG A 81 3.68 -4.71 -0.58
C ARG A 81 2.57 -5.35 -1.37
N PHE A 82 2.84 -5.64 -2.63
CA PHE A 82 1.87 -6.24 -3.55
C PHE A 82 2.47 -7.41 -4.29
N SER A 83 1.64 -8.42 -4.55
CA SER A 83 1.93 -9.49 -5.50
C SER A 83 1.03 -9.33 -6.71
N VAL A 84 1.65 -9.18 -7.88
CA VAL A 84 0.97 -8.95 -9.17
C VAL A 84 1.09 -10.19 -10.03
N HIS A 85 -0.05 -10.76 -10.39
CA HIS A 85 -0.15 -12.03 -11.09
C HIS A 85 -0.76 -11.79 -12.46
N SER A 86 -0.21 -12.39 -13.52
CA SER A 86 -0.81 -12.37 -14.85
C SER A 86 -1.25 -13.76 -15.24
N TYR A 87 -2.43 -13.83 -15.86
CA TYR A 87 -3.01 -15.05 -16.42
C TYR A 87 -3.18 -14.91 -17.94
N GLY A 88 -3.01 -16.01 -18.68
CA GLY A 88 -3.22 -16.06 -20.13
C GLY A 88 -2.08 -16.79 -20.86
N PRO A 89 -2.10 -16.82 -22.21
CA PRO A 89 -1.17 -17.65 -23.00
C PRO A 89 0.30 -17.19 -22.94
N SER A 90 0.57 -15.95 -22.57
CA SER A 90 1.94 -15.40 -22.49
C SER A 90 2.06 -14.45 -21.27
N PRO A 91 1.95 -14.99 -20.04
CA PRO A 91 1.74 -14.16 -18.85
C PRO A 91 2.99 -13.35 -18.48
N THR A 92 4.19 -13.82 -18.84
CA THR A 92 5.45 -13.10 -18.62
C THR A 92 5.57 -11.85 -19.51
N ASP A 93 5.09 -11.92 -20.75
CA ASP A 93 5.09 -10.79 -21.69
C ASP A 93 4.12 -9.70 -21.26
N VAL A 94 2.99 -10.08 -20.64
CA VAL A 94 2.02 -9.12 -20.07
C VAL A 94 2.62 -8.31 -18.92
N LEU A 95 3.49 -8.94 -18.12
CA LEU A 95 4.14 -8.31 -16.97
C LEU A 95 5.37 -7.46 -17.34
N ARG A 96 6.04 -7.73 -18.46
CA ARG A 96 7.27 -7.03 -18.88
C ARG A 96 7.12 -5.49 -18.98
N PRO A 97 6.05 -4.93 -19.57
CA PRO A 97 5.87 -3.48 -19.65
C PRO A 97 5.83 -2.78 -18.30
N ILE A 98 5.27 -3.42 -17.26
CA ILE A 98 5.19 -2.87 -15.90
C ILE A 98 6.60 -2.61 -15.36
N ARG A 99 7.51 -3.58 -15.54
CA ARG A 99 8.90 -3.46 -15.09
C ARG A 99 9.63 -2.33 -15.82
N THR A 100 9.42 -2.18 -17.12
CA THR A 100 10.01 -1.06 -17.87
C THR A 100 9.45 0.28 -17.42
N ALA A 101 8.12 0.38 -17.26
CA ALA A 101 7.45 1.60 -16.81
C ALA A 101 7.88 2.03 -15.41
N PHE A 102 8.16 1.07 -14.52
CA PHE A 102 8.65 1.33 -13.16
C PHE A 102 9.93 2.18 -13.13
N HIS A 103 10.78 2.08 -14.16
CA HIS A 103 12.02 2.85 -14.29
C HIS A 103 11.86 4.20 -15.02
N LEU A 104 10.65 4.54 -15.50
CA LEU A 104 10.38 5.77 -16.23
C LEU A 104 9.58 6.73 -15.36
N THR A 105 10.19 7.86 -14.99
CA THR A 105 9.57 8.86 -14.11
C THR A 105 8.22 9.35 -14.64
N GLN A 106 8.08 9.58 -15.95
CA GLN A 106 6.83 10.03 -16.57
C GLN A 106 5.71 9.01 -16.40
N MET A 107 6.03 7.72 -16.47
CA MET A 107 5.03 6.66 -16.29
C MET A 107 4.58 6.56 -14.83
N ASN A 108 5.40 7.04 -13.89
CA ASN A 108 5.12 7.00 -12.46
C ASN A 108 4.40 8.26 -11.94
N GLU A 109 4.25 9.30 -12.76
CA GLU A 109 3.53 10.53 -12.40
C GLU A 109 2.14 10.30 -11.78
N PRO A 110 1.31 9.32 -12.25
CA PRO A 110 0.01 9.07 -11.65
C PRO A 110 0.04 8.58 -10.19
N LEU A 111 1.16 7.98 -9.76
CA LEU A 111 1.35 7.54 -8.37
C LEU A 111 1.93 8.67 -7.51
N MET A 112 2.73 9.54 -8.11
CA MET A 112 3.46 10.60 -7.41
C MET A 112 2.62 11.86 -7.18
N PRO A 113 2.94 12.67 -6.15
CA PRO A 113 3.97 12.43 -5.12
C PRO A 113 3.50 11.53 -3.96
N GLY A 114 2.22 11.13 -3.94
CA GLY A 114 1.61 10.42 -2.81
C GLY A 114 2.15 9.00 -2.60
N LEU A 115 2.49 8.31 -3.68
CA LEU A 115 3.06 6.97 -3.70
C LEU A 115 4.31 6.95 -4.57
N ILE A 116 5.40 6.49 -3.98
CA ILE A 116 6.71 6.42 -4.64
C ILE A 116 6.99 4.96 -4.99
N PRO A 117 7.14 4.62 -6.29
CA PRO A 117 7.67 3.33 -6.71
C PRO A 117 9.04 3.10 -6.09
N HIS A 118 9.15 2.07 -5.25
CA HIS A 118 10.38 1.79 -4.50
C HIS A 118 11.16 0.62 -5.07
N GLU A 119 10.52 -0.54 -5.16
CA GLU A 119 11.14 -1.77 -5.64
C GLU A 119 10.15 -2.59 -6.50
N ILE A 120 10.69 -3.32 -7.47
CA ILE A 120 9.95 -4.29 -8.29
C ILE A 120 10.79 -5.55 -8.45
N SER A 121 10.18 -6.71 -8.23
CA SER A 121 10.90 -7.99 -8.32
C SER A 121 11.11 -8.43 -9.78
N GLN A 122 11.91 -9.49 -9.96
CA GLN A 122 11.92 -10.23 -11.22
C GLN A 122 10.54 -10.84 -11.52
N ILE A 123 10.28 -11.07 -12.81
CA ILE A 123 9.10 -11.82 -13.27
C ILE A 123 9.42 -13.30 -13.15
N ARG A 124 8.54 -14.05 -12.48
CA ARG A 124 8.65 -15.49 -12.28
C ARG A 124 7.51 -16.17 -13.02
N ASP A 125 7.84 -17.18 -13.82
CA ASP A 125 6.84 -18.08 -14.41
C ASP A 125 6.46 -19.13 -13.37
N VAL A 126 5.22 -19.08 -12.91
CA VAL A 126 4.71 -19.91 -11.81
C VAL A 126 3.30 -20.37 -12.19
N PRO A 127 3.19 -21.46 -12.98
CA PRO A 127 1.90 -22.05 -13.31
C PRO A 127 1.10 -22.37 -12.04
N ASP A 128 -0.22 -22.22 -12.13
CA ASP A 128 -1.13 -22.42 -10.99
C ASP A 128 -2.13 -23.55 -11.28
N TRP A 129 -2.54 -24.28 -10.25
CA TRP A 129 -3.56 -25.32 -10.40
C TRP A 129 -4.93 -24.76 -10.01
N ILE A 130 -5.73 -24.39 -11.01
CA ILE A 130 -7.04 -23.75 -10.85
C ILE A 130 -8.09 -24.59 -11.56
N ASN A 131 -9.23 -24.85 -10.92
CA ASN A 131 -10.36 -25.58 -11.53
C ASN A 131 -9.97 -26.91 -12.20
N ASN A 132 -9.11 -27.70 -11.53
CA ASN A 132 -8.58 -28.99 -12.01
C ASN A 132 -7.76 -28.94 -13.31
N ARG A 133 -7.13 -27.80 -13.61
CA ARG A 133 -6.14 -27.67 -14.69
C ARG A 133 -4.98 -26.76 -14.32
N TRP A 134 -3.83 -26.98 -14.96
CA TRP A 134 -2.70 -26.05 -14.90
C TRP A 134 -3.01 -24.84 -15.79
N GLU A 135 -3.02 -23.66 -15.19
CA GLU A 135 -3.14 -22.37 -15.87
C GLU A 135 -1.76 -21.73 -16.00
N PRO A 136 -1.37 -21.24 -17.18
CA PRO A 136 -0.16 -20.45 -17.32
C PRO A 136 -0.30 -19.14 -16.53
N ARG A 137 0.61 -18.92 -15.58
CA ARG A 137 0.63 -17.76 -14.71
C ARG A 137 2.05 -17.26 -14.52
N ALA A 138 2.20 -15.94 -14.48
CA ALA A 138 3.43 -15.28 -14.07
C ALA A 138 3.17 -14.37 -12.86
N GLN A 139 4.20 -14.14 -12.06
CA GLN A 139 4.16 -13.30 -10.86
C GLN A 139 5.34 -12.31 -10.84
N MET A 140 5.07 -11.12 -10.34
CA MET A 140 6.08 -10.20 -9.80
C MET A 140 5.58 -9.61 -8.47
N ASP A 141 6.48 -9.01 -7.70
CA ASP A 141 6.14 -8.23 -6.52
C ASP A 141 6.45 -6.74 -6.76
N VAL A 142 5.58 -5.88 -6.26
CA VAL A 142 5.68 -4.41 -6.39
C VAL A 142 5.63 -3.81 -5.00
N PHE A 143 6.58 -2.92 -4.72
CA PHE A 143 6.71 -2.23 -3.44
C PHE A 143 6.56 -0.72 -3.67
N LEU A 144 5.57 -0.12 -3.03
CA LEU A 144 5.32 1.32 -3.07
C LEU A 144 5.57 1.90 -1.68
N ARG A 145 6.17 3.09 -1.61
CA ARG A 145 6.30 3.84 -0.36
C ARG A 145 5.33 5.01 -0.32
N GLY A 146 4.78 5.28 0.85
CA GLY A 146 3.89 6.41 1.07
C GLY A 146 3.86 6.85 2.53
N LEU A 147 3.12 7.91 2.81
CA LEU A 147 2.90 8.41 4.16
C LEU A 147 1.51 8.03 4.65
N VAL A 148 1.44 7.42 5.83
CA VAL A 148 0.20 7.19 6.57
C VAL A 148 0.13 8.20 7.71
N LYS A 149 -1.08 8.70 7.95
CA LYS A 149 -1.40 9.75 8.92
C LYS A 149 -2.72 9.38 9.58
N ASP A 150 -2.64 8.54 10.61
CA ASP A 150 -3.79 8.15 11.40
C ASP A 150 -3.66 8.78 12.79
N GLY A 151 -4.61 9.65 13.14
CA GLY A 151 -4.56 10.45 14.36
C GLY A 151 -5.28 9.80 15.54
N PHE A 152 -4.75 9.99 16.74
CA PHE A 152 -5.38 9.59 18.00
C PHE A 152 -5.67 10.81 18.87
N VAL A 153 -6.86 10.84 19.47
CA VAL A 153 -7.21 11.87 20.45
C VAL A 153 -6.55 11.52 21.77
N ILE A 154 -5.62 12.36 22.20
CA ILE A 154 -4.92 12.25 23.49
C ILE A 154 -5.57 13.23 24.46
N ASP A 155 -5.88 12.73 25.67
CA ASP A 155 -6.29 13.57 26.78
C ASP A 155 -5.03 14.10 27.49
N THR A 156 -4.85 15.43 27.52
CA THR A 156 -3.70 16.05 28.17
C THR A 156 -4.01 16.30 29.66
N ILE A 157 -3.81 15.27 30.50
CA ILE A 157 -3.89 15.30 31.97
C ILE A 157 -2.90 14.24 32.49
N GLU A 158 -1.93 14.40 33.40
CA GLU A 158 -1.48 15.42 34.35
C GLU A 158 0.07 15.35 34.35
N GLU A 159 0.79 16.37 34.83
CA GLU A 159 2.25 16.30 35.02
C GLU A 159 2.64 15.06 35.84
N TYR A 160 3.22 14.04 35.20
CA TYR A 160 3.92 13.00 35.95
C TYR A 160 5.19 13.61 36.55
N SER A 161 5.05 14.20 37.74
CA SER A 161 6.18 14.53 38.60
C SER A 161 6.69 13.23 39.22
N PHE A 162 7.88 12.80 38.81
CA PHE A 162 8.57 11.70 39.46
C PHE A 162 9.33 12.25 40.67
N GLU A 163 8.81 12.06 41.89
CA GLU A 163 9.60 12.26 43.11
C GLU A 163 10.48 11.03 43.36
N PHE A 164 11.80 11.22 43.28
CA PHE A 164 12.75 10.23 43.76
C PHE A 164 12.82 10.29 45.30
N ILE A 165 12.11 9.40 46.00
CA ILE A 165 12.36 9.19 47.43
C ILE A 165 13.71 8.48 47.56
N ARG A 166 14.76 9.23 47.94
CA ARG A 166 16.00 8.64 48.46
C ARG A 166 15.80 8.30 49.93
N GLY A 167 15.67 7.01 50.23
CA GLY A 167 15.80 6.44 51.57
C GLY A 167 17.19 5.85 51.79
#